data_AF-A0A7S0XSN9-F1
#
_entry.id   AF-A0A7S0XSN9-F1
#
_cell.length_a   1.000
_cell.length_b   1.000
_cell.length_c   1.000
_cell.angle_alpha   90.00
_cell.angle_beta   90.00
_cell.angle_gamma   90.00
#
_symmetry.space_group_name_H-M   'P 1'
#
loop_
_entity.id
_entity.type
_entity.pdbx_description
1 polymer ?
#
loop_
_entity_poly.entity_id
_entity_poly.type
_entity_poly.pdbx_seq_one_letter_code
_entity_poly.pdbx_strand_id
1 'polypeptide(L)'
;RPPASVAAAATPVANTQGLDPMLQHLMCPICFDIVVLATSLSPCGHSLCRPCLEAFVRAGGGPCPSCRSDVTSSAPCITLRNVVGSLPDTLPPAKGEELRERIREAEEAAAAGN
;
A
#
# COMPACT_ATOMS: atom_id res chain seq x y z
N ARG A 1 -11.70 -31.84 2.84
CA ARG A 1 -10.31 -31.87 3.36
C ARG A 1 -9.46 -30.94 2.49
N PRO A 2 -9.22 -29.68 2.87
CA PRO A 2 -8.26 -28.84 2.14
C PRO A 2 -6.83 -29.28 2.47
N PRO A 3 -5.86 -29.13 1.55
CA PRO A 3 -4.48 -29.49 1.80
C PRO A 3 -3.78 -28.44 2.68
N ALA A 4 -2.86 -28.95 3.50
CA ALA A 4 -2.02 -28.20 4.40
C ALA A 4 -0.88 -27.47 3.66
N SER A 5 -0.35 -26.43 4.32
CA SER A 5 0.97 -25.81 4.11
C SER A 5 1.12 -24.75 3.01
N VAL A 6 0.70 -23.52 3.32
CA VAL A 6 1.61 -22.36 3.24
C VAL A 6 1.35 -21.43 4.43
N ALA A 7 2.18 -21.52 5.46
CA ALA A 7 2.28 -20.49 6.48
C ALA A 7 3.10 -19.33 5.88
N ALA A 8 2.42 -18.42 5.18
CA ALA A 8 2.99 -17.10 4.92
C ALA A 8 2.83 -16.28 6.21
N ALA A 9 3.93 -15.70 6.69
CA ALA A 9 3.97 -14.86 7.88
C ALA A 9 2.81 -13.85 7.84
N ALA A 10 1.85 -14.02 8.75
CA ALA A 10 0.76 -13.09 8.92
C ALA A 10 1.33 -11.80 9.52
N THR A 11 1.65 -10.84 8.66
CA THR A 11 1.69 -9.43 9.06
C THR A 11 0.35 -9.11 9.74
N PRO A 12 0.34 -8.31 10.83
CA PRO A 12 -0.89 -7.96 11.48
C PRO A 12 -1.76 -7.23 10.45
N VAL A 13 -2.89 -7.84 10.09
CA VAL A 13 -3.91 -7.19 9.26
C VAL A 13 -4.25 -5.90 9.97
N ALA A 14 -3.99 -4.75 9.34
CA ALA A 14 -4.16 -3.44 9.94
C ALA A 14 -5.62 -3.30 10.41
N ASN A 15 -5.83 -3.48 11.72
CA ASN A 15 -7.14 -3.34 12.31
C ASN A 15 -7.45 -1.84 12.43
N THR A 16 -8.21 -1.32 11.48
CA THR A 16 -8.67 0.07 11.47
C THR A 16 -9.80 0.31 12.49
N GLN A 17 -10.16 -0.66 13.32
CA GLN A 17 -11.10 -0.46 14.43
C GLN A 17 -10.60 0.68 15.35
N GLY A 18 -11.39 1.75 15.43
CA GLY A 18 -11.10 2.94 16.22
C GLY A 18 -10.30 4.03 15.51
N LEU A 19 -10.00 3.87 14.22
CA LEU A 19 -9.38 4.91 13.40
C LEU A 19 -10.41 5.76 12.65
N ASP A 20 -9.99 6.95 12.23
CA ASP A 20 -10.80 7.86 11.42
C ASP A 20 -11.30 7.13 10.15
N PRO A 21 -12.61 7.16 9.84
CA PRO A 21 -13.16 6.50 8.67
C PRO A 21 -12.54 7.00 7.36
N MET A 22 -11.97 8.20 7.29
CA MET A 22 -11.24 8.68 6.11
C MET A 22 -10.04 7.81 5.75
N LEU A 23 -9.41 7.15 6.75
CA LEU A 23 -8.24 6.31 6.55
C LEU A 23 -8.53 5.06 5.71
N GLN A 24 -9.80 4.63 5.65
CA GLN A 24 -10.21 3.53 4.78
C GLN A 24 -9.97 3.84 3.30
N HIS A 25 -10.00 5.12 2.91
CA HIS A 25 -9.76 5.54 1.53
C HIS A 25 -8.28 5.62 1.17
N LEU A 26 -7.39 5.45 2.15
CA LEU A 26 -5.94 5.43 1.96
C LEU A 26 -5.37 4.02 2.03
N MET A 27 -6.20 2.98 2.03
CA MET A 27 -5.74 1.59 2.12
C MET A 27 -5.30 1.05 0.75
N CYS A 28 -4.15 0.42 0.73
CA CYS A 28 -3.69 -0.37 -0.41
C CYS A 28 -4.49 -1.68 -0.50
N PRO A 29 -5.07 -2.01 -1.66
CA PRO A 29 -5.88 -3.22 -1.85
C PRO A 29 -5.08 -4.52 -1.84
N ILE A 30 -3.74 -4.45 -1.85
CA ILE A 30 -2.85 -5.63 -1.85
C ILE A 30 -2.45 -6.00 -0.43
N CYS A 31 -1.91 -5.05 0.33
CA CYS A 31 -1.43 -5.30 1.70
C CYS A 31 -2.48 -4.98 2.78
N PHE A 32 -3.62 -4.40 2.41
CA PHE A 32 -4.70 -4.01 3.33
C PHE A 32 -4.25 -3.07 4.45
N ASP A 33 -3.37 -2.15 4.12
CA ASP A 33 -2.81 -1.17 5.05
C ASP A 33 -2.62 0.18 4.34
N ILE A 34 -2.37 1.26 5.09
CA ILE A 34 -2.19 2.61 4.56
C ILE A 34 -1.14 2.62 3.45
N VAL A 35 -1.46 3.27 2.34
CA VAL A 35 -0.70 3.25 1.09
C VAL A 35 0.61 4.03 1.23
N VAL A 36 1.76 3.35 1.28
CA VAL A 36 3.07 4.00 1.35
C VAL A 36 3.67 4.20 -0.05
N LEU A 37 4.29 5.37 -0.29
CA LEU A 37 4.79 5.76 -1.61
C LEU A 37 3.76 5.57 -2.73
N ALA A 38 2.54 6.06 -2.49
CA ALA A 38 1.39 5.90 -3.38
C ALA A 38 1.74 6.07 -4.87
N THR A 39 1.35 5.08 -5.65
CA THR A 39 1.55 5.04 -7.11
C THR A 39 0.22 4.66 -7.75
N SER A 40 -0.30 5.54 -8.60
CA SER A 40 -1.61 5.40 -9.23
C SER A 40 -1.52 4.65 -10.56
N LEU A 41 -2.52 3.80 -10.80
CA LEU A 41 -2.67 3.01 -12.01
C LEU A 41 -3.52 3.75 -13.05
N SER A 42 -3.07 3.78 -14.30
CA SER A 42 -3.82 4.37 -15.41
C SER A 42 -4.59 3.29 -16.18
N PRO A 43 -5.83 3.55 -16.62
CA PRO A 43 -6.58 4.81 -16.51
C PRO A 43 -7.48 4.93 -15.26
N CYS A 44 -7.57 3.89 -14.42
CA CYS A 44 -8.57 3.83 -13.34
C CYS A 44 -8.28 4.72 -12.12
N GLY A 45 -7.06 5.21 -11.95
CA GLY A 45 -6.64 6.11 -10.88
C GLY A 45 -6.35 5.46 -9.52
N HIS A 46 -6.68 4.18 -9.32
CA HIS A 46 -6.46 3.50 -8.03
C HIS A 46 -4.98 3.43 -7.67
N SER A 47 -4.67 3.67 -6.40
CA SER A 47 -3.30 3.72 -5.90
C SER A 47 -2.92 2.45 -5.15
N LEU A 48 -1.70 2.01 -5.37
CA LEU A 48 -1.04 0.93 -4.64
C LEU A 48 0.19 1.47 -3.91
N CYS A 49 0.66 0.73 -2.89
CA CYS A 49 1.99 0.99 -2.38
C CYS A 49 3.01 0.74 -3.49
N ARG A 50 4.07 1.52 -3.58
CA ARG A 50 5.15 1.23 -4.54
C ARG A 50 5.69 -0.20 -4.43
N PRO A 51 6.07 -0.72 -3.26
CA PRO A 51 6.55 -2.11 -3.15
C PRO A 51 5.49 -3.14 -3.56
N CYS A 52 4.21 -2.89 -3.27
CA CYS A 52 3.11 -3.76 -3.68
C CYS A 52 2.92 -3.77 -5.20
N LEU A 53 3.03 -2.60 -5.86
CA LEU A 53 2.97 -2.49 -7.31
C LEU A 53 4.14 -3.25 -7.96
N GLU A 54 5.36 -3.08 -7.44
CA GLU A 54 6.52 -3.78 -7.98
C GLU A 54 6.40 -5.30 -7.83
N ALA A 55 5.90 -5.78 -6.69
CA ALA A 55 5.60 -7.20 -6.49
C ALA A 55 4.51 -7.70 -7.45
N PHE A 56 3.44 -6.91 -7.66
CA PHE A 56 2.36 -7.22 -8.59
C PHE A 56 2.86 -7.34 -10.02
N VAL A 57 3.70 -6.41 -10.48
CA VAL A 57 4.31 -6.46 -11.82
C VAL A 57 5.27 -7.65 -11.95
N ARG A 58 6.11 -7.92 -10.94
CA ARG A 58 7.00 -9.11 -10.93
C ARG A 58 6.24 -10.43 -11.00
N ALA A 59 5.03 -10.49 -10.45
CA ALA A 59 4.16 -11.67 -10.48
C ALA A 59 3.42 -11.86 -11.83
N GLY A 60 3.70 -11.02 -12.84
CA GLY A 60 3.08 -11.09 -14.17
C GLY A 60 2.04 -9.99 -14.43
N GLY A 61 1.77 -9.13 -13.46
CA GLY A 61 0.80 -8.03 -13.60
C GLY A 61 -0.63 -8.53 -13.84
N GLY A 62 -1.48 -7.64 -14.37
CA GLY A 62 -2.87 -7.95 -14.67
C GLY A 62 -3.80 -6.75 -14.50
N PRO A 63 -5.12 -6.99 -14.41
CA PRO A 63 -6.09 -5.94 -14.18
C PRO A 63 -5.93 -5.33 -12.77
N CYS A 64 -6.41 -4.11 -12.61
CA CYS A 64 -6.35 -3.37 -11.35
C CYS A 64 -6.91 -4.22 -10.19
N PRO A 65 -6.17 -4.39 -9.06
CA PRO A 65 -6.65 -5.16 -7.91
C PRO A 65 -7.94 -4.62 -7.28
N SER A 66 -8.20 -3.32 -7.40
CA SER A 66 -9.38 -2.66 -6.83
C SER A 66 -10.63 -2.79 -7.71
N CYS A 67 -10.51 -2.52 -9.01
CA CYS A 67 -11.66 -2.34 -9.91
C CYS A 67 -11.65 -3.25 -11.14
N ARG A 68 -10.60 -4.05 -11.32
CA ARG A 68 -10.40 -4.98 -12.44
C ARG A 68 -10.31 -4.34 -13.83
N SER A 69 -10.24 -3.01 -13.95
CA SER A 69 -9.91 -2.36 -15.23
C SER A 69 -8.49 -2.73 -15.69
N ASP A 70 -8.29 -2.78 -17.00
CA ASP A 70 -6.96 -2.97 -17.58
C ASP A 70 -6.02 -1.83 -17.19
N VAL A 71 -4.78 -2.20 -16.83
CA VAL A 71 -3.75 -1.26 -16.39
C VAL A 71 -2.72 -1.11 -17.50
N THR A 72 -2.56 0.11 -18.00
CA THR A 72 -1.62 0.40 -19.12
C THR A 72 -0.32 1.03 -18.64
N SER A 73 -0.35 1.78 -17.54
CA SER A 73 0.81 2.43 -16.95
C SER A 73 0.56 2.76 -15.49
N SER A 74 1.61 3.22 -14.81
CA SER A 74 1.53 3.67 -13.42
C SER A 74 2.44 4.88 -13.19
N ALA A 75 2.02 5.79 -12.32
CA ALA A 75 2.83 6.97 -11.97
C ALA A 75 2.73 7.31 -10.48
N PRO A 76 3.80 7.85 -9.86
CA PRO A 76 3.76 8.41 -8.52
C PRO A 76 2.60 9.39 -8.32
N CYS A 77 1.79 9.19 -7.27
CA CYS A 77 0.80 10.18 -6.86
C CYS A 77 1.39 11.06 -5.76
N ILE A 78 2.01 12.19 -6.15
CA ILE A 78 2.74 13.06 -5.21
C ILE A 78 1.82 13.59 -4.10
N THR A 79 0.60 13.98 -4.44
CA THR A 79 -0.36 14.48 -3.45
C THR A 79 -0.69 13.44 -2.38
N LEU A 80 -0.98 12.19 -2.77
CA LEU A 80 -1.26 11.13 -1.80
C LEU A 80 -0.03 10.79 -0.96
N ARG A 81 1.18 10.84 -1.54
CA ARG A 81 2.43 10.66 -0.78
C ARG A 81 2.59 11.73 0.30
N ASN A 82 2.32 12.99 -0.03
CA ASN A 82 2.41 14.09 0.93
C ASN A 82 1.37 13.93 2.06
N VAL A 83 0.13 13.57 1.71
CA VAL A 83 -0.92 13.30 2.70
C VAL A 83 -0.52 12.16 3.64
N VAL A 84 -0.09 11.03 3.09
CA VAL A 84 0.35 9.88 3.88
C VAL A 84 1.59 10.21 4.72
N GLY A 85 2.50 11.05 4.21
CA GLY A 85 3.68 11.50 4.96
C GLY A 85 3.36 12.34 6.18
N SER A 86 2.27 13.12 6.15
CA SER A 86 1.79 13.91 7.31
C SER A 86 0.92 13.11 8.27
N LEU A 87 0.42 11.95 7.84
CA LEU A 87 -0.56 11.18 8.60
C LEU A 87 -0.04 10.61 9.93
N PRO A 88 1.23 10.17 10.07
CA PRO A 88 1.76 9.73 11.36
C PRO A 88 1.59 10.71 12.52
N ASP A 89 1.54 12.02 12.24
CA ASP A 89 1.36 13.06 13.25
C ASP A 89 -0.09 13.14 13.79
N THR A 90 -1.06 12.58 13.07
CA THR A 90 -2.49 12.62 13.43
C THR A 90 -3.01 11.29 13.95
N LEU A 91 -2.23 10.21 13.82
CA LEU A 91 -2.56 8.88 14.31
C LEU A 91 -2.19 8.70 15.79
N PRO A 92 -2.81 7.73 16.49
CA PRO A 92 -2.32 7.30 17.80
C PRO A 92 -0.82 6.95 17.74
N PRO A 93 0.00 7.29 18.76
CA PRO A 93 1.46 7.21 18.67
C PRO A 93 2.00 5.88 18.16
N ALA A 94 1.46 4.76 18.67
CA ALA A 94 1.87 3.43 18.24
C ALA A 94 1.66 3.18 16.74
N LYS A 95 0.52 3.63 16.19
CA LYS A 95 0.19 3.49 14.76
C LYS A 95 0.94 4.51 13.90
N GLY A 96 1.22 5.69 14.44
CA GLY A 96 2.03 6.70 13.77
C GLY A 96 3.47 6.21 13.55
N GLU A 97 4.09 5.64 14.58
CA GLU A 97 5.43 5.04 14.53
C GLU A 97 5.49 3.91 13.47
N GLU A 98 4.52 2.98 13.53
CA GLU A 98 4.40 1.86 12.57
C GLU A 98 4.31 2.36 11.12
N LEU A 99 3.51 3.40 10.87
CA LEU A 99 3.42 3.98 9.53
C LEU A 99 4.71 4.68 9.09
N ARG A 100 5.42 5.36 9.99
CA ARG A 100 6.72 6.00 9.68
C ARG A 100 7.75 4.96 9.26
N GLU A 101 7.83 3.87 9.99
CA GLU A 101 8.73 2.77 9.67
C GLU A 101 8.43 2.21 8.28
N ARG A 102 7.15 1.90 8.00
CA ARG A 102 6.72 1.42 6.68
C ARG A 102 7.02 2.40 5.53
N ILE A 103 6.90 3.71 5.76
CA ILE A 103 7.28 4.74 4.76
C ILE A 103 8.79 4.69 4.50
N ARG A 104 9.59 4.69 5.57
CA ARG A 104 11.05 4.67 5.50
C ARG A 104 11.57 3.43 4.78
N GLU A 105 11.07 2.25 5.15
CA GLU A 105 11.44 1.00 4.49
C GLU A 105 11.12 1.01 3.00
N ALA A 106 9.95 1.54 2.63
CA ALA A 106 9.55 1.67 1.23
C ALA A 106 10.46 2.65 0.46
N GLU A 107 10.90 3.75 1.09
CA GLU A 107 11.85 4.72 0.51
C GLU A 107 13.23 4.13 0.32
N GLU A 108 13.77 3.44 1.33
CA GLU A 108 15.06 2.76 1.27
C GLU A 108 15.06 1.68 0.17
N ALA A 109 14.00 0.87 0.09
CA ALA A 109 13.85 -0.13 -0.97
C ALA A 109 13.76 0.51 -2.37
N ALA A 110 13.05 1.63 -2.50
CA ALA A 110 12.93 2.35 -3.76
C ALA A 110 14.25 3.01 -4.20
N ALA A 111 15.06 3.47 -3.25
CA ALA A 111 16.38 4.05 -3.51
C ALA A 111 17.42 2.98 -3.89
N ALA A 112 17.36 1.79 -3.29
CA ALA A 112 18.27 0.69 -3.59
C ALA A 112 18.06 0.05 -4.99
N GLY A 113 16.86 0.22 -5.56
CA GLY A 113 16.50 -0.34 -6.86
C GLY A 113 16.71 0.59 -8.06
N ASN A 114 17.35 1.75 -7.88
CA ASN A 114 17.49 2.80 -8.89
C ASN A 114 18.95 3.09 -9.28
#